data_AF-U1KRN0-F1
#
_entry.id   AF-U1KRN0-F1
#
_cell.length_a   1.000
_cell.length_b   1.000
_cell.length_c   1.000
_cell.angle_alpha   90.00
_cell.angle_beta   90.00
_cell.angle_gamma   90.00
#
_symmetry.space_group_name_H-M   'P 1'
#
loop_
_entity.id
_entity.type
_entity.pdbx_description
1 polymer ?
#
loop_
_entity_poly.entity_id
_entity_poly.type
_entity_poly.pdbx_seq_one_letter_code
_entity_poly.pdbx_strand_id
1 'polypeptide(L)'
;MSEEKLSISKLDKTIFKSIIMCTALTTISIISIILGWFGVFKPNTEGLDVWFQRSGSITVVFALLCEFKLFPVNNSLYISRIHFNDFSQLKEKYGLLHNILSMIALILMILGTIIWGYGDLLR
;
A
#
# COMPACT_ATOMS: atom_id res chain seq x y z
N MET A 1 12.78 33.19 -2.82
CA MET A 1 11.95 32.71 -3.95
C MET A 1 12.58 31.52 -4.70
N SER A 2 13.92 31.35 -4.73
CA SER A 2 14.59 30.18 -5.35
C SER A 2 14.58 28.93 -4.44
N GLU A 3 14.77 29.07 -3.13
CA GLU A 3 14.88 27.93 -2.19
C GLU A 3 13.53 27.22 -1.93
N GLU A 4 12.43 27.98 -1.87
CA GLU A 4 11.08 27.45 -1.65
C GLU A 4 10.61 26.58 -2.83
N LYS A 5 10.82 27.05 -4.07
CA LYS A 5 10.54 26.26 -5.29
C LYS A 5 11.37 24.98 -5.34
N LEU A 6 12.63 25.03 -4.89
CA LEU A 6 13.50 23.86 -4.81
C LEU A 6 12.98 22.84 -3.79
N SER A 7 12.49 23.31 -2.64
CA SER A 7 11.87 22.47 -1.59
C SER A 7 10.61 21.75 -2.10
N ILE A 8 9.70 22.47 -2.76
CA ILE A 8 8.46 21.92 -3.32
C ILE A 8 8.76 20.87 -4.40
N SER A 9 9.73 21.15 -5.29
CA SER A 9 10.13 20.18 -6.33
C SER A 9 10.71 18.89 -5.74
N LYS A 10 11.51 19.00 -4.67
CA LYS A 10 12.05 17.84 -3.97
C LYS A 10 10.94 17.02 -3.28
N LEU A 11 9.94 17.71 -2.72
CA LEU A 11 8.79 17.06 -2.11
C LEU A 11 7.92 16.34 -3.15
N ASP A 12 7.61 16.98 -4.28
CA ASP A 12 6.85 16.39 -5.40
C ASP A 12 7.48 15.05 -5.85
N LYS A 13 8.81 15.04 -6.08
CA LYS A 13 9.55 13.82 -6.44
C LYS A 13 9.47 12.74 -5.36
N THR A 14 9.51 13.14 -4.09
CA THR A 14 9.43 12.21 -2.96
C THR A 14 8.04 11.57 -2.87
N ILE A 15 6.98 12.38 -2.97
CA ILE A 15 5.59 11.91 -2.96
C ILE A 15 5.33 10.99 -4.16
N PHE A 16 5.76 11.40 -5.34
CA PHE A 16 5.61 10.60 -6.56
C PHE A 16 6.29 9.23 -6.43
N LYS A 17 7.53 9.19 -5.93
CA LYS A 17 8.26 7.95 -5.69
C LYS A 17 7.55 7.06 -4.66
N SER A 18 7.05 7.65 -3.57
CA SER A 18 6.29 6.92 -2.56
C SER A 18 5.01 6.31 -3.15
N ILE A 19 4.27 7.06 -3.97
CA ILE A 19 3.07 6.56 -4.64
C ILE A 19 3.38 5.40 -5.58
N ILE A 20 4.39 5.51 -6.44
CA ILE A 20 4.79 4.40 -7.33
C ILE A 20 5.14 3.15 -6.50
N MET A 21 5.91 3.33 -5.43
CA MET A 21 6.27 2.23 -4.54
C MET A 21 5.02 1.61 -3.89
N CYS A 22 4.09 2.42 -3.40
CA CYS A 22 2.84 1.95 -2.80
C CYS A 22 1.98 1.18 -3.80
N THR A 23 1.85 1.66 -5.04
CA THR A 23 1.16 0.94 -6.11
C THR A 23 1.79 -0.42 -6.40
N ALA A 24 3.12 -0.52 -6.38
CA ALA A 24 3.81 -1.80 -6.54
C ALA A 24 3.54 -2.75 -5.34
N LEU A 25 3.59 -2.24 -4.11
CA LEU A 25 3.33 -3.03 -2.89
C LEU A 25 1.88 -3.57 -2.84
N THR A 26 0.89 -2.74 -3.19
CA THR A 26 -0.51 -3.18 -3.24
C THR A 26 -0.74 -4.21 -4.35
N THR A 27 -0.07 -4.05 -5.49
CA THR A 27 -0.10 -5.03 -6.58
C THR A 27 0.48 -6.37 -6.16
N ILE A 28 1.63 -6.38 -5.48
CA ILE A 28 2.24 -7.61 -4.93
C ILE A 28 1.29 -8.28 -3.92
N SER A 29 0.64 -7.48 -3.07
CA SER A 29 -0.34 -7.98 -2.10
C SER A 29 -1.49 -8.71 -2.80
N ILE A 30 -2.10 -8.11 -3.82
CA ILE A 30 -3.20 -8.70 -4.59
C ILE A 30 -2.74 -9.96 -5.32
N ILE A 31 -1.58 -9.91 -5.98
CA ILE A 31 -1.00 -11.06 -6.70
C ILE A 31 -0.77 -12.22 -5.73
N SER A 32 -0.32 -11.95 -4.49
CA SER A 32 -0.05 -13.02 -3.52
C SER A 32 -1.30 -13.84 -3.20
N ILE A 33 -2.46 -13.19 -3.01
CA ILE A 33 -3.76 -13.88 -2.81
C ILE A 33 -4.10 -14.73 -4.03
N ILE A 34 -3.97 -14.16 -5.24
CA ILE A 34 -4.30 -14.85 -6.49
C ILE A 34 -3.42 -16.09 -6.66
N LEU A 35 -2.11 -15.97 -6.45
CA LEU A 35 -1.17 -17.09 -6.55
C LEU A 35 -1.46 -18.18 -5.51
N GLY A 36 -1.78 -17.79 -4.27
CA GLY A 36 -2.25 -18.72 -3.23
C GLY A 36 -3.51 -19.45 -3.66
N TRP A 37 -4.49 -18.72 -4.21
CA TRP A 37 -5.74 -19.27 -4.72
C TRP A 37 -5.55 -20.23 -5.91
N PHE A 38 -4.51 -20.11 -6.72
CA PHE A 38 -4.26 -21.07 -7.79
C PHE A 38 -3.24 -22.16 -7.40
N GLY A 39 -2.72 -22.14 -6.18
CA GLY A 39 -1.71 -23.11 -5.74
C GLY A 39 -0.39 -22.96 -6.48
N VAL A 40 -0.10 -21.77 -7.02
CA VAL A 40 1.13 -21.52 -7.77
C VAL A 40 2.31 -21.62 -6.80
N PHE A 41 3.35 -22.35 -7.21
CA PHE A 41 4.53 -22.70 -6.40
C PHE A 41 4.24 -23.50 -5.13
N LYS A 42 3.04 -24.08 -4.99
CA LYS A 42 2.72 -24.93 -3.85
C LYS A 42 3.59 -26.21 -3.86
N PRO A 43 4.23 -26.58 -2.75
CA PRO A 43 4.92 -27.87 -2.64
C PRO A 43 3.93 -29.04 -2.69
N ASN A 44 4.38 -30.19 -3.20
CA ASN A 44 3.53 -31.39 -3.30
C ASN A 44 3.11 -31.96 -1.94
N THR A 45 3.80 -31.59 -0.86
CA THR A 45 3.58 -32.07 0.50
C THR A 45 2.52 -31.30 1.28
N GLU A 46 2.11 -30.11 0.81
CA GLU A 46 1.12 -29.27 1.51
C GLU A 46 -0.23 -29.27 0.78
N GLY A 47 -1.30 -29.10 1.56
CA GLY A 47 -2.65 -28.87 1.05
C GLY A 47 -2.80 -27.50 0.38
N LEU A 48 -3.77 -27.38 -0.53
CA LEU A 48 -4.08 -26.10 -1.21
C LEU A 48 -4.64 -25.05 -0.24
N ASP A 49 -5.38 -25.52 0.76
CA ASP A 49 -5.92 -24.82 1.92
C ASP A 49 -4.82 -24.14 2.73
N VAL A 50 -3.82 -24.90 3.20
CA VAL A 50 -2.65 -24.36 3.93
C VAL A 50 -1.88 -23.35 3.08
N TRP A 51 -1.70 -23.63 1.79
CA TRP A 51 -0.97 -22.73 0.89
C TRP A 51 -1.70 -21.40 0.67
N PHE A 52 -3.03 -21.44 0.51
CA PHE A 52 -3.86 -20.26 0.43
C PHE A 52 -3.81 -19.46 1.74
N GLN A 53 -3.88 -20.13 2.89
CA GLN A 53 -3.75 -19.49 4.21
C GLN A 53 -2.41 -18.72 4.35
N ARG A 54 -1.28 -19.30 3.92
CA ARG A 54 0.04 -18.64 3.95
C ARG A 54 0.10 -17.37 3.10
N SER A 55 -0.63 -17.32 1.97
CA SER A 55 -0.67 -16.12 1.12
C SER A 55 -1.25 -14.88 1.82
N GLY A 56 -2.10 -15.09 2.84
CA GLY A 56 -2.63 -14.02 3.68
C GLY A 56 -1.53 -13.26 4.42
N SER A 57 -0.52 -13.96 4.96
CA SER A 57 0.60 -13.31 5.67
C SER A 57 1.42 -12.39 4.77
N ILE A 58 1.66 -12.81 3.52
CA ILE A 58 2.34 -12.01 2.50
C ILE A 58 1.53 -10.76 2.20
N THR A 59 0.22 -10.91 1.98
CA THR A 59 -0.71 -9.80 1.75
C THR A 59 -0.63 -8.77 2.87
N VAL A 60 -0.70 -9.21 4.14
CA VAL A 60 -0.66 -8.33 5.31
C VAL A 60 0.65 -7.54 5.37
N VAL A 61 1.79 -8.20 5.19
CA VAL A 61 3.11 -7.55 5.26
C VAL A 61 3.23 -6.46 4.20
N PHE A 62 2.87 -6.74 2.95
CA PHE A 62 3.00 -5.76 1.88
C PHE A 62 1.97 -4.62 1.99
N ALA A 63 0.75 -4.91 2.44
CA ALA A 63 -0.25 -3.89 2.77
C ALA A 63 0.21 -2.96 3.91
N LEU A 64 0.81 -3.52 4.96
CA LEU A 64 1.37 -2.75 6.07
C LEU A 64 2.55 -1.88 5.64
N LEU A 65 3.45 -2.40 4.80
CA LEU A 65 4.55 -1.63 4.22
C LEU A 65 4.04 -0.46 3.36
N CYS A 66 2.93 -0.65 2.65
CA CYS A 66 2.27 0.42 1.90
C CYS A 66 1.81 1.55 2.85
N GLU A 67 1.06 1.21 3.90
CA GLU A 67 0.61 2.19 4.91
C GLU A 67 1.77 2.93 5.58
N PHE A 68 2.84 2.20 5.94
CA PHE A 68 4.03 2.82 6.52
C PHE A 68 4.71 3.83 5.58
N LYS A 69 4.62 3.62 4.25
CA LYS A 69 5.15 4.55 3.23
C LYS A 69 4.20 5.72 2.93
N LEU A 70 2.89 5.53 3.07
CA LEU A 70 1.90 6.60 2.92
C LEU A 70 1.86 7.54 4.12
N PHE A 71 2.19 7.06 5.33
CA PHE A 71 2.13 7.86 6.56
C PHE A 71 2.91 9.20 6.49
N PRO A 72 4.19 9.25 6.03
CA PRO A 72 4.89 10.53 5.86
C PRO A 72 4.30 11.42 4.77
N VAL A 73 3.71 10.82 3.73
CA VAL A 73 3.04 11.56 2.64
C VAL A 73 1.78 12.23 3.17
N ASN A 74 0.98 11.52 3.97
CA ASN A 74 -0.19 12.07 4.64
C ASN A 74 0.16 13.29 5.49
N ASN A 75 1.22 13.19 6.32
CA ASN A 75 1.69 14.31 7.13
C ASN A 75 2.10 15.51 6.24
N SER A 76 2.76 15.24 5.12
CA SER A 76 3.21 16.28 4.18
C SER A 76 2.06 16.96 3.42
N LEU A 77 0.95 16.25 3.18
CA LEU A 77 -0.22 16.74 2.44
C LEU A 77 -1.28 17.43 3.33
N TYR A 78 -1.40 17.02 4.59
CA TYR A 78 -2.52 17.44 5.45
C TYR A 78 -2.10 18.18 6.74
N ILE A 79 -0.91 17.93 7.29
CA ILE A 79 -0.46 18.54 8.57
C ILE A 79 0.33 19.84 8.36
N SER A 80 0.87 20.08 7.17
CA SER A 80 1.56 21.31 6.75
C SER A 80 0.64 22.55 6.59
N ARG A 81 -0.37 22.69 7.45
CA ARG A 81 -1.34 23.80 7.54
C ARG A 81 -0.73 25.19 7.83
N ILE A 82 0.59 25.31 7.91
CA ILE A 82 1.27 26.56 8.28
C ILE A 82 1.62 27.43 7.04
N HIS A 83 1.64 26.87 5.82
CA HIS A 83 1.90 27.62 4.57
C HIS A 83 0.79 27.36 3.54
N PHE A 84 -0.26 28.19 3.58
CA PHE A 84 -1.58 27.93 2.97
C PHE A 84 -1.64 27.88 1.43
N ASN A 85 -0.68 28.42 0.67
CA ASN A 85 -0.85 28.55 -0.78
C ASN A 85 -0.10 27.51 -1.62
N ASP A 86 1.10 27.08 -1.22
CA ASP A 86 1.98 26.32 -2.13
C ASP A 86 1.76 24.80 -2.11
N PHE A 87 1.20 24.24 -1.04
CA PHE A 87 0.95 22.79 -0.93
C PHE A 87 -0.42 22.35 -1.45
N SER A 88 -1.30 23.32 -1.77
CA SER A 88 -2.63 23.07 -2.33
C SER A 88 -2.57 22.27 -3.64
N GLN A 89 -1.61 22.60 -4.51
CA GLN A 89 -1.39 21.93 -5.80
C GLN A 89 -0.96 20.46 -5.65
N LEU A 90 -0.09 20.17 -4.67
CA LEU A 90 0.34 18.79 -4.40
C LEU A 90 -0.80 17.94 -3.84
N LYS A 91 -1.63 18.53 -2.98
CA LYS A 91 -2.83 17.87 -2.44
C LYS A 91 -3.87 17.60 -3.52
N GLU A 92 -4.11 18.55 -4.42
CA GLU A 92 -5.01 18.35 -5.56
C GLU A 92 -4.49 17.25 -6.50
N LYS A 93 -3.18 17.24 -6.76
CA LYS A 93 -2.52 16.27 -7.64
C LYS A 93 -2.50 14.84 -7.08
N TYR A 94 -2.22 14.67 -5.78
CA TYR A 94 -1.95 13.35 -5.19
C TYR A 94 -2.94 12.89 -4.14
N GLY A 95 -3.77 13.78 -3.59
CA GLY A 95 -4.63 13.47 -2.45
C GLY A 95 -5.64 12.34 -2.75
N LEU A 96 -6.23 12.35 -3.95
CA LEU A 96 -7.16 11.27 -4.35
C LEU A 96 -6.44 9.92 -4.40
N LEU A 97 -5.29 9.86 -5.09
CA LEU A 97 -4.53 8.62 -5.26
C LEU A 97 -3.98 8.10 -3.93
N HIS A 98 -3.50 8.99 -3.06
CA HIS A 98 -3.11 8.67 -1.69
C HIS A 98 -4.25 8.00 -0.92
N ASN A 99 -5.45 8.61 -0.93
CA ASN A 99 -6.59 8.10 -0.19
C ASN A 99 -7.07 6.74 -0.72
N ILE A 100 -7.07 6.57 -2.05
CA ILE A 100 -7.39 5.28 -2.68
C ILE A 100 -6.38 4.21 -2.25
N LEU A 101 -5.07 4.50 -2.36
CA LEU A 101 -4.04 3.53 -1.99
C LEU A 101 -4.08 3.16 -0.51
N SER A 102 -4.34 4.14 0.38
CA SER A 102 -4.47 3.88 1.81
C SER A 102 -5.70 3.01 2.11
N MET A 103 -6.85 3.35 1.52
CA MET A 103 -8.06 2.54 1.68
C MET A 103 -7.88 1.10 1.15
N ILE A 104 -7.24 0.94 -0.01
CA ILE A 104 -6.92 -0.38 -0.56
C ILE A 104 -5.97 -1.15 0.37
N ALA A 105 -4.91 -0.50 0.89
CA ALA A 105 -3.97 -1.14 1.79
C ALA A 105 -4.65 -1.60 3.09
N LEU A 106 -5.50 -0.78 3.70
CA LEU A 106 -6.27 -1.17 4.88
C LEU A 106 -7.19 -2.37 4.60
N ILE A 107 -7.93 -2.36 3.48
CA ILE A 107 -8.79 -3.48 3.09
C ILE A 107 -7.95 -4.75 2.89
N LEU A 108 -6.82 -4.66 2.19
CA LEU A 108 -5.93 -5.80 1.95
C LEU A 108 -5.32 -6.33 3.24
N MET A 109 -5.01 -5.47 4.21
CA MET A 109 -4.51 -5.90 5.51
C MET A 109 -5.57 -6.68 6.29
N ILE A 110 -6.82 -6.22 6.28
CA ILE A 110 -7.95 -6.92 6.92
C ILE A 110 -8.19 -8.27 6.23
N LEU A 111 -8.31 -8.27 4.89
CA LEU A 111 -8.54 -9.50 4.12
C LEU A 111 -7.38 -10.48 4.27
N GLY A 112 -6.14 -10.00 4.20
CA GLY A 112 -4.95 -10.83 4.40
C GLY A 112 -4.92 -11.45 5.80
N THR A 113 -5.37 -10.73 6.82
CA THR A 113 -5.46 -11.25 8.20
C THR A 113 -6.51 -12.35 8.31
N ILE A 114 -7.67 -12.17 7.65
CA ILE A 114 -8.72 -13.19 7.59
C ILE A 114 -8.23 -14.43 6.85
N ILE A 115 -7.60 -14.28 5.68
CA ILE A 115 -7.02 -15.40 4.92
C ILE A 115 -5.95 -16.10 5.73
N TRP A 116 -5.11 -15.35 6.44
CA TRP A 116 -4.04 -15.94 7.24
C TRP A 116 -4.56 -16.72 8.46
N GLY A 117 -5.63 -16.24 9.09
CA GLY A 117 -6.22 -16.91 10.26
C GLY A 117 -7.19 -18.06 9.91
N TYR A 118 -7.89 -17.95 8.78
CA TYR A 118 -9.04 -18.81 8.44
C TYR A 118 -9.03 -19.31 6.98
N GLY A 119 -7.91 -19.19 6.26
CA GLY A 119 -7.82 -19.54 4.85
C GLY A 119 -8.14 -21.00 4.55
N ASP A 120 -7.88 -21.89 5.49
CA ASP A 120 -8.21 -23.31 5.47
C ASP A 120 -9.72 -23.61 5.55
N LEU A 121 -10.51 -22.70 6.13
CA LEU A 121 -11.98 -22.80 6.14
C LEU A 121 -12.62 -22.24 4.87
N LEU A 122 -11.95 -21.29 4.22
CA LEU A 122 -12.46 -20.59 3.04
C LEU A 122 -12.23 -21.36 1.74
N ARG A 123 -11.30 -22.30 1.73
CA ARG A 123 -10.91 -23.06 0.56
C ARG A 123 -10.32 -24.41 0.91
#